data_AF-A0A0V8D333-F1
#
_entry.id   AF-A0A0V8D333-F1
#
_cell.length_a   1.000
_cell.length_b   1.000
_cell.length_c   1.000
_cell.angle_alpha   90.00
_cell.angle_beta   90.00
_cell.angle_gamma   90.00
#
_symmetry.space_group_name_H-M   'P 1'
#
loop_
_entity.id
_entity.type
_entity.pdbx_description
1 polymer ?
#
loop_
_entity_poly.entity_id
_entity_poly.type
_entity_poly.pdbx_seq_one_letter_code
_entity_poly.pdbx_strand_id
1 'polypeptide(L)'
;MGEGLRWIIFTGNLGFEYWALEVAKELQTDYDFQIGTIFSFETYGQNWNESNQVKLAAFKQVDFVKYAFETYESPSQFRQYDEENETKLKYMVEKMKQNTNYEVYLLDFEDLQETFEEMNE
;
A
#
# COMPACT_ATOMS: atom_id res chain seq x y z
N MET A 1 18.05 -10.42 -19.20
CA MET A 1 17.40 -10.91 -17.98
C MET A 1 17.03 -9.66 -17.21
N GLY A 2 15.74 -9.33 -17.15
CA GLY A 2 15.29 -8.11 -16.47
C GLY A 2 15.69 -8.17 -15.01
N GLU A 3 16.08 -7.03 -14.44
CA GLU A 3 16.26 -6.92 -12.99
C GLU A 3 14.92 -7.31 -12.35
N GLY A 4 14.90 -8.40 -11.58
CA GLY A 4 13.69 -8.87 -10.90
C GLY A 4 13.14 -7.82 -9.95
N LEU A 5 11.97 -8.08 -9.36
CA LEU A 5 11.38 -7.21 -8.34
C LEU A 5 12.39 -6.98 -7.21
N ARG A 6 12.71 -5.70 -6.91
CA ARG A 6 13.62 -5.33 -5.82
C ARG A 6 12.93 -4.71 -4.62
N TRP A 7 11.78 -4.07 -4.84
CA TRP A 7 11.08 -3.30 -3.81
C TRP A 7 9.58 -3.47 -3.93
N ILE A 8 8.94 -3.72 -2.80
CA ILE A 8 7.49 -3.56 -2.63
C ILE A 8 7.26 -2.37 -1.72
N ILE A 9 6.46 -1.40 -2.17
CA ILE A 9 6.22 -0.14 -1.45
C ILE A 9 4.76 -0.03 -1.03
N PHE A 10 4.54 0.19 0.25
CA PHE A 10 3.22 0.38 0.87
C PHE A 10 3.05 1.82 1.37
N THR A 11 1.79 2.20 1.65
CA THR A 11 1.43 3.50 2.24
C THR A 11 0.83 3.40 3.64
N GLY A 12 0.69 2.18 4.16
CA GLY A 12 0.25 1.89 5.53
C GLY A 12 -1.26 1.82 5.70
N ASN A 13 -2.01 1.70 4.61
CA ASN A 13 -3.47 1.58 4.69
C ASN A 13 -3.86 0.21 5.26
N LEU A 14 -4.87 0.17 6.13
CA LEU A 14 -5.43 -1.10 6.61
C LEU A 14 -6.28 -1.78 5.52
N GLY A 15 -6.54 -3.07 5.67
CA GLY A 15 -7.28 -3.87 4.69
C GLY A 15 -6.32 -4.54 3.71
N PHE A 16 -6.52 -4.29 2.41
CA PHE A 16 -5.77 -4.98 1.35
C PHE A 16 -4.25 -4.83 1.46
N GLU A 17 -3.73 -3.63 1.68
CA GLU A 17 -2.27 -3.43 1.84
C GLU A 17 -1.72 -4.23 3.04
N TYR A 18 -2.50 -4.41 4.10
CA TYR A 18 -2.05 -5.19 5.27
C TYR A 18 -1.95 -6.68 4.93
N TRP A 19 -2.94 -7.23 4.22
CA TRP A 19 -2.87 -8.62 3.75
C TRP A 19 -1.72 -8.84 2.76
N ALA A 20 -1.52 -7.91 1.83
CA ALA A 20 -0.40 -7.95 0.89
C ALA A 20 0.95 -7.83 1.61
N LEU A 21 1.04 -7.05 2.69
CA LEU A 21 2.25 -6.98 3.52
C LEU A 21 2.55 -8.31 4.21
N GLU A 22 1.53 -9.00 4.74
CA GLU A 22 1.70 -10.31 5.38
C GLU A 22 2.28 -11.32 4.38
N VAL A 23 1.67 -11.43 3.20
CA VAL A 23 2.17 -12.30 2.12
C VAL A 23 3.56 -11.87 1.64
N ALA A 24 3.82 -10.57 1.50
CA ALA A 24 5.14 -10.08 1.10
C ALA A 24 6.22 -10.45 2.14
N LYS A 25 5.93 -10.38 3.43
CA LYS A 25 6.88 -10.79 4.49
C LYS A 25 7.15 -12.29 4.47
N GLU A 26 6.14 -13.10 4.16
CA GLU A 26 6.33 -14.54 3.94
C GLU A 26 7.22 -14.79 2.72
N LEU A 27 6.93 -14.16 1.58
CA LEU A 27 7.74 -14.32 0.36
C LEU A 27 9.18 -13.79 0.52
N GLN A 28 9.40 -12.80 1.39
CA GLN A 28 10.73 -12.28 1.67
C GLN A 28 11.67 -13.34 2.28
N THR A 29 11.16 -14.48 2.80
CA THR A 29 12.02 -15.59 3.25
C THR A 29 12.64 -16.36 2.10
N ASP A 30 12.00 -16.34 0.94
CA ASP A 30 12.35 -17.17 -0.22
C ASP A 30 12.94 -16.36 -1.38
N TYR A 31 12.63 -15.06 -1.44
CA TYR A 31 13.01 -14.16 -2.51
C TYR A 31 13.76 -12.93 -1.99
N ASP A 32 14.78 -12.50 -2.73
CA ASP A 32 15.63 -11.34 -2.38
C ASP A 32 15.00 -10.03 -2.88
N PHE A 33 14.12 -9.45 -2.05
CA PHE A 33 13.58 -8.11 -2.25
C PHE A 33 13.39 -7.39 -0.91
N GLN A 34 13.21 -6.08 -0.97
CA GLN A 34 13.03 -5.23 0.20
C GLN A 34 11.59 -4.69 0.28
N ILE A 35 11.12 -4.44 1.49
CA ILE A 35 9.81 -3.87 1.75
C ILE A 35 9.99 -2.46 2.32
N GLY A 36 9.30 -1.49 1.72
CA GLY A 36 9.27 -0.11 2.19
C GLY A 36 7.86 0.35 2.52
N THR A 37 7.72 1.18 3.55
CA THR A 37 6.49 1.92 3.81
C THR A 37 6.75 3.41 3.75
N ILE A 38 5.99 4.12 2.92
CA ILE A 38 5.98 5.58 2.84
C ILE A 38 4.63 6.09 3.36
N PHE A 39 4.61 6.50 4.62
CA PHE A 39 3.44 7.10 5.23
C PHE A 39 3.25 8.54 4.75
N SER A 40 2.01 9.01 4.73
CA SER A 40 1.73 10.41 4.42
C SER A 40 2.29 11.35 5.51
N PHE A 41 2.18 11.00 6.79
CA PHE A 41 2.60 11.85 7.91
C PHE A 41 3.01 11.01 9.14
N GLU A 42 3.82 11.57 10.05
CA GLU A 42 4.30 10.86 11.26
C GLU A 42 3.17 10.45 12.22
N THR A 43 2.16 11.31 12.35
CA THR A 43 0.98 11.09 13.22
C THR A 43 -0.04 10.10 12.61
N TYR A 44 0.32 9.41 11.53
CA TYR A 44 -0.57 8.49 10.82
C TYR A 44 -1.02 7.37 11.74
N GLY A 45 -2.35 7.20 11.83
CA GLY A 45 -2.99 6.20 12.68
C GLY A 45 -2.86 6.43 14.18
N GLN A 46 -2.39 7.59 14.68
CA GLN A 46 -2.19 7.82 16.13
C GLN A 46 -3.47 7.63 16.99
N ASN A 47 -4.64 7.88 16.41
CA ASN A 47 -5.94 7.77 17.09
C ASN A 47 -6.65 6.42 16.84
N TRP A 48 -5.97 5.45 16.22
CA TRP A 48 -6.55 4.13 15.97
C TRP A 48 -6.59 3.29 17.25
N ASN A 49 -7.59 2.39 17.32
CA ASN A 49 -7.71 1.43 18.41
C ASN A 49 -6.52 0.45 18.45
N GLU A 50 -6.35 -0.27 19.56
CA GLU A 50 -5.21 -1.16 19.77
C GLU A 50 -5.02 -2.20 18.67
N SER A 51 -6.11 -2.83 18.20
CA SER A 51 -6.06 -3.82 17.11
C SER A 51 -5.48 -3.22 15.82
N ASN A 52 -5.89 -2.01 15.49
CA ASN A 52 -5.39 -1.29 14.33
C ASN A 52 -3.95 -0.76 14.53
N GLN A 53 -3.57 -0.41 15.75
CA GLN A 53 -2.17 -0.04 16.08
C GLN A 53 -1.21 -1.21 15.86
N VAL A 54 -1.62 -2.44 16.19
CA VAL A 54 -0.80 -3.64 15.93
C VAL A 54 -0.56 -3.81 14.44
N LYS A 55 -1.61 -3.68 13.61
CA LYS A 55 -1.48 -3.74 12.15
C LYS A 55 -0.59 -2.63 11.60
N LEU A 56 -0.76 -1.41 12.10
CA LEU A 56 0.08 -0.28 11.73
C LEU A 56 1.55 -0.48 12.12
N ALA A 57 1.82 -1.11 13.27
CA ALA A 57 3.17 -1.43 13.71
C ALA A 57 3.87 -2.38 12.73
N ALA A 58 3.15 -3.31 12.09
CA ALA A 58 3.73 -4.18 11.08
C ALA A 58 4.29 -3.41 9.87
N PHE A 59 3.62 -2.33 9.44
CA PHE A 59 4.10 -1.43 8.39
C PHE A 59 5.31 -0.58 8.80
N LYS A 60 5.52 -0.38 10.11
CA LYS A 60 6.71 0.31 10.65
C LYS A 60 7.90 -0.65 10.83
N GLN A 61 7.67 -1.95 10.74
CA GLN A 61 8.67 -3.01 10.89
C GLN A 61 8.97 -3.62 9.51
N VAL A 62 9.53 -2.81 8.63
CA VAL A 62 9.96 -3.18 7.26
C VAL A 62 11.34 -2.57 7.00
N ASP A 63 11.99 -2.92 5.88
CA ASP A 63 13.38 -2.52 5.58
C ASP A 63 13.58 -1.00 5.47
N PHE A 64 12.53 -0.28 5.05
CA PHE A 64 12.58 1.17 4.90
C PHE A 64 11.27 1.84 5.32
N VAL A 65 11.36 2.85 6.19
CA VAL A 65 10.20 3.65 6.60
C VAL A 65 10.50 5.12 6.35
N LYS A 66 9.58 5.81 5.68
CA LYS A 66 9.64 7.26 5.47
C LYS A 66 8.27 7.90 5.64
N TYR A 67 8.29 9.18 5.98
CA TYR A 67 7.11 10.03 6.05
C TYR A 67 7.23 11.11 4.97
N ALA A 68 6.16 11.31 4.19
CA ALA A 68 6.15 12.33 3.16
C ALA A 68 6.15 13.75 3.74
N PHE A 69 5.58 13.92 4.94
CA PHE A 69 5.53 15.17 5.69
C PHE A 69 5.85 14.92 7.18
N GLU A 70 6.68 15.78 7.79
CA GLU A 70 7.13 15.66 9.19
C GLU A 70 5.94 15.74 10.18
N THR A 71 4.96 16.59 9.92
CA THR A 71 3.79 16.78 10.79
C THR A 71 2.54 17.10 9.96
N TYR A 72 1.38 16.62 10.44
CA TYR A 72 0.09 17.12 9.99
C TYR A 72 -0.15 18.49 10.64
N GLU A 73 0.21 19.57 9.95
CA GLU A 73 0.15 20.94 10.46
C GLU A 73 -1.13 21.67 10.07
N SER A 74 -1.77 21.32 8.94
CA SER A 74 -3.06 21.94 8.61
C SER A 74 -3.93 21.17 7.60
N PRO A 75 -5.25 21.46 7.54
CA PRO A 75 -6.16 20.92 6.54
C PRO A 75 -5.77 21.21 5.08
N SER A 76 -4.86 22.15 4.80
CA SER A 76 -4.37 22.35 3.41
C SER A 76 -3.50 21.20 2.92
N GLN A 77 -2.77 20.50 3.80
CA GLN A 77 -2.02 19.30 3.44
C GLN A 77 -2.95 18.13 3.09
N PHE A 78 -4.12 18.07 3.75
CA PHE A 78 -5.18 17.12 3.39
C PHE A 78 -5.87 17.50 2.08
N ARG A 79 -6.12 18.80 1.82
CA ARG A 79 -6.71 19.28 0.55
C ARG A 79 -5.84 18.99 -0.68
N GLN A 80 -4.51 19.01 -0.56
CA GLN A 80 -3.63 18.56 -1.64
C GLN A 80 -3.78 17.07 -1.98
N TYR A 81 -4.41 16.28 -1.10
CA TYR A 81 -4.54 14.83 -1.20
C TYR A 81 -5.98 14.35 -1.41
N ASP A 82 -6.99 15.18 -1.09
CA ASP A 82 -8.37 14.73 -0.87
C ASP A 82 -9.44 15.72 -1.37
N GLU A 83 -9.20 16.51 -2.44
CA GLU A 83 -10.18 17.54 -2.81
C GLU A 83 -11.38 17.07 -3.64
N GLU A 84 -11.35 15.99 -4.45
CA GLU A 84 -12.49 15.76 -5.38
C GLU A 84 -12.86 14.31 -5.76
N ASN A 85 -12.34 13.24 -5.13
CA ASN A 85 -12.55 11.89 -5.66
C ASN A 85 -13.17 10.89 -4.67
N GLU A 86 -14.14 10.11 -5.17
CA GLU A 86 -15.02 9.17 -4.44
C GLU A 86 -14.30 8.20 -3.48
N THR A 87 -13.00 7.95 -3.66
CA THR A 87 -12.08 7.38 -2.64
C THR A 87 -10.63 7.75 -2.98
N LYS A 88 -9.73 7.73 -1.97
CA LYS A 88 -8.27 7.81 -2.14
C LYS A 88 -7.73 6.79 -3.16
N LEU A 89 -8.32 5.59 -3.19
CA LEU A 89 -7.95 4.52 -4.13
C LEU A 89 -8.35 4.87 -5.58
N LYS A 90 -9.58 5.34 -5.79
CA LYS A 90 -10.06 5.76 -7.12
C LYS A 90 -9.17 6.84 -7.72
N TYR A 91 -8.83 7.86 -6.92
CA TYR A 91 -7.92 8.92 -7.34
C TYR A 91 -6.54 8.38 -7.74
N MET A 92 -5.96 7.50 -6.92
CA MET A 92 -4.65 6.90 -7.20
C MET A 92 -4.68 6.08 -8.49
N VAL A 93 -5.70 5.24 -8.69
CA VAL A 93 -5.86 4.43 -9.91
C VAL A 93 -6.00 5.32 -11.14
N GLU A 94 -6.81 6.38 -11.08
CA GLU A 94 -6.96 7.32 -12.20
C GLU A 94 -5.63 8.02 -12.54
N LYS A 95 -4.86 8.44 -11.53
CA LYS A 95 -3.55 9.05 -11.74
C LYS A 95 -2.53 8.08 -12.33
N MET A 96 -2.53 6.83 -11.88
CA MET A 96 -1.63 5.79 -12.40
C MET A 96 -1.99 5.45 -13.86
N LYS A 97 -3.29 5.33 -14.20
CA LYS A 97 -3.75 5.09 -15.58
C LYS A 97 -3.40 6.23 -16.54
N GLN A 98 -3.28 7.47 -16.06
CA GLN A 98 -2.84 8.61 -16.86
C GLN A 98 -1.33 8.58 -17.17
N ASN A 99 -0.54 7.81 -16.42
CA ASN A 99 0.91 7.74 -16.59
C ASN A 99 1.30 6.48 -17.39
N THR A 100 1.40 6.62 -18.71
CA THR A 100 1.64 5.50 -19.64
C THR A 100 3.05 4.89 -19.55
N ASN A 101 3.95 5.47 -18.76
CA ASN A 101 5.31 4.96 -18.59
C ASN A 101 5.43 3.89 -17.51
N TYR A 102 4.34 3.63 -16.79
CA TYR A 102 4.29 2.60 -15.76
C TYR A 102 3.21 1.58 -16.10
N GLU A 103 3.54 0.31 -15.88
CA GLU A 103 2.56 -0.75 -15.96
C GLU A 103 1.65 -0.70 -14.73
N VAL A 104 0.35 -0.85 -14.96
CA VAL A 104 -0.66 -0.86 -13.91
C VAL A 104 -1.38 -2.20 -13.98
N TYR A 105 -1.22 -2.98 -12.92
CA TYR A 105 -1.92 -4.24 -12.72
C TYR A 105 -3.09 -3.98 -11.77
N LEU A 106 -4.27 -4.48 -12.14
CA LEU A 106 -5.46 -4.44 -11.31
C LEU A 106 -5.88 -5.88 -11.01
N LEU A 107 -6.37 -6.09 -9.80
CA LEU A 107 -7.00 -7.33 -9.38
C LEU A 107 -8.47 -7.00 -9.16
N ASP A 108 -9.33 -7.44 -10.06
CA ASP A 108 -10.77 -7.23 -9.99
C ASP A 108 -11.53 -8.48 -9.54
N PHE A 109 -12.86 -8.41 -9.55
CA PHE A 109 -13.68 -9.52 -9.09
C PHE A 109 -13.64 -10.73 -10.03
N GLU A 110 -13.42 -10.52 -11.33
CA GLU A 110 -13.30 -11.62 -12.29
C GLU A 110 -11.99 -12.36 -12.04
N ASP A 111 -10.88 -11.64 -11.86
CA ASP A 111 -9.59 -12.23 -11.52
C ASP A 111 -9.65 -13.05 -10.21
N LEU A 112 -10.34 -12.50 -9.20
CA LEU A 112 -10.52 -13.18 -7.91
C LEU A 112 -11.39 -14.43 -8.04
N GLN A 113 -12.41 -14.40 -8.89
CA GLN A 113 -13.27 -15.55 -9.13
C GLN A 113 -12.51 -16.65 -9.88
N GLU A 114 -11.76 -16.30 -10.92
CA GLU A 114 -10.89 -17.23 -11.66
C GLU A 114 -9.87 -17.88 -10.72
N THR A 115 -9.18 -17.08 -9.91
CA THR A 115 -8.24 -17.60 -8.89
C THR A 115 -8.91 -18.57 -7.92
N PHE A 116 -10.13 -18.25 -7.47
CA PHE A 116 -10.89 -19.12 -6.57
C PHE A 116 -11.28 -20.44 -7.25
N GLU A 117 -11.72 -20.39 -8.50
CA GLU A 117 -12.07 -21.59 -9.27
C GLU A 117 -10.83 -22.48 -9.45
N GLU A 118 -9.69 -21.94 -9.88
CA GLU A 118 -8.43 -22.68 -10.04
C GLU A 118 -7.94 -23.35 -8.73
N MET A 119 -8.09 -22.68 -7.59
CA MET A 119 -7.67 -23.24 -6.29
C MET A 119 -8.57 -24.38 -5.80
N ASN A 120 -9.77 -24.54 -6.35
CA ASN A 120 -10.74 -25.56 -5.96
C ASN A 120 -10.86 -26.72 -6.95
N GLU A 121 -10.07 -26.71 -8.02
CA GLU A 121 -9.84 -27.85 -8.92
C GLU A 121 -8.73 -28.80 -8.40
#